data_AF-A0A815UUF7-F1
#
_entry.id   AF-A0A815UUF7-F1
#
_cell.length_a   1.000
_cell.length_b   1.000
_cell.length_c   1.000
_cell.angle_alpha   90.00
_cell.angle_beta   90.00
_cell.angle_gamma   90.00
#
_symmetry.space_group_name_H-M   'P 1'
#
loop_
_entity.id
_entity.type
_entity.pdbx_description
1 polymer ?
#
loop_
_entity_poly.entity_id
_entity_poly.type
_entity_poly.pdbx_seq_one_letter_code
_entity_poly.pdbx_strand_id
1 'polypeptide(L)'
;VAKRSNDCKTNTIKRTLNPEFNQLFQWYRLPLNIVHTPGAVLRLSVWNEGTVKKDNFIGECFIPLTSIESLKNRASIRDVPVSEVLLRRQNKNAQPRVFELIRNRAKFDQEAALFLEQRAYAMESRNENDVRNSSSS
;
A
#
# COMPACT_ATOMS: atom_id res chain seq x y z
N VAL A 1 -10.40 -13.39 18.73
CA VAL A 1 -10.47 -13.30 17.25
C VAL A 1 -9.23 -12.57 16.76
N ALA A 2 -8.22 -13.28 16.25
CA ALA A 2 -6.99 -12.65 15.78
C ALA A 2 -7.28 -11.90 14.47
N LYS A 3 -7.01 -10.60 14.45
CA LYS A 3 -7.14 -9.75 13.27
C LYS A 3 -6.12 -10.23 12.24
N ARG A 4 -6.56 -11.03 11.26
CA ARG A 4 -5.78 -11.44 10.06
C ARG A 4 -5.56 -10.23 9.15
N SER A 5 -4.94 -9.16 9.65
CA SER A 5 -4.62 -8.01 8.82
C SER A 5 -3.15 -8.14 8.42
N ASN A 6 -2.91 -8.25 7.11
CA ASN A 6 -1.57 -8.12 6.53
C ASN A 6 -1.10 -6.65 6.51
N ASP A 7 -1.93 -5.73 7.01
CA ASP A 7 -1.62 -4.32 7.05
C ASP A 7 -0.79 -3.99 8.30
N CYS A 8 0.21 -3.15 8.11
CA CYS A 8 0.97 -2.55 9.19
C CYS A 8 0.93 -1.02 9.03
N LYS A 9 0.92 -0.29 10.15
CA LYS A 9 0.93 1.17 10.18
C LYS A 9 2.13 1.65 10.99
N THR A 10 2.78 2.71 10.53
CA THR A 10 3.82 3.40 11.29
C THR A 10 3.19 4.30 12.35
N ASN A 11 4.00 4.80 13.29
CA ASN A 11 3.59 5.93 14.12
C ASN A 11 3.47 7.20 13.27
N THR A 12 2.49 8.04 13.59
CA THR A 12 2.32 9.35 12.94
C THR A 12 3.39 10.32 13.42
N ILE A 13 4.17 10.86 12.49
CA ILE A 13 5.13 11.95 12.75
C ILE A 13 4.44 13.27 12.44
N LYS A 14 4.26 14.10 13.47
CA LYS A 14 3.51 15.35 13.36
C LYS A 14 4.39 16.49 12.83
N ARG A 15 3.76 17.44 12.13
CA ARG A 15 4.36 18.73 11.72
C ARG A 15 5.62 18.60 10.85
N THR A 16 5.65 17.66 9.91
CA THR A 16 6.72 17.55 8.91
C THR A 16 6.17 17.10 7.55
N LEU A 17 6.80 17.56 6.47
CA LEU A 17 6.57 17.06 5.11
C LEU A 17 7.59 15.98 4.71
N ASN A 18 8.64 15.78 5.51
CA ASN A 18 9.71 14.82 5.28
C ASN A 18 9.81 13.87 6.50
N PRO A 19 8.82 12.99 6.72
CA PRO A 19 8.84 12.07 7.85
C PRO A 19 9.88 10.96 7.66
N GLU A 20 10.71 10.74 8.66
CA GLU A 20 11.60 9.57 8.76
C GLU A 20 11.02 8.55 9.74
N PHE A 21 10.40 7.49 9.22
CA PHE A 21 9.72 6.51 10.08
C PHE A 21 10.68 5.50 10.74
N ASN A 22 11.73 5.07 10.01
CA ASN A 22 12.74 4.12 10.48
C ASN A 22 12.16 2.90 11.22
N GLN A 23 11.03 2.37 10.73
CA GLN A 23 10.29 1.27 11.34
C GLN A 23 10.40 -0.01 10.52
N LEU A 24 10.63 -1.13 11.19
CA LEU A 24 10.70 -2.46 10.59
C LEU A 24 9.37 -3.19 10.71
N PHE A 25 8.91 -3.78 9.60
CA PHE A 25 7.76 -4.69 9.58
C PHE A 25 8.22 -6.09 9.19
N GLN A 26 7.62 -7.11 9.82
CA GLN A 26 7.94 -8.52 9.56
C GLN A 26 6.64 -9.34 9.47
N TRP A 27 6.47 -10.06 8.37
CA TRP A 27 5.33 -10.95 8.14
C TRP A 27 5.75 -12.41 8.27
N TYR A 28 5.82 -12.92 9.50
CA TYR A 28 6.26 -14.30 9.78
C TYR A 28 5.36 -15.40 9.20
N ARG A 29 4.12 -15.06 8.84
CA ARG A 29 3.12 -16.02 8.35
C ARG A 29 2.86 -15.90 6.84
N LEU A 30 3.65 -15.11 6.11
CA LEU A 30 3.50 -14.98 4.67
C LEU A 30 4.12 -16.20 3.97
N PRO A 31 3.34 -17.04 3.28
CA PRO A 31 3.90 -18.20 2.57
C PRO A 31 4.81 -17.78 1.43
N LEU A 32 5.96 -18.45 1.26
CA LEU A 32 6.94 -18.11 0.22
C LEU A 32 6.40 -18.24 -1.21
N ASN A 33 5.39 -19.08 -1.43
CA ASN A 33 4.74 -19.17 -2.74
C ASN A 33 4.02 -17.86 -3.12
N ILE A 34 3.52 -17.09 -2.15
CA ILE A 34 2.88 -15.79 -2.40
C ILE A 34 3.86 -14.77 -2.93
N VAL A 35 5.12 -14.80 -2.47
CA VAL A 35 6.19 -13.89 -2.91
C VAL A 35 6.44 -14.04 -4.42
N HIS A 36 6.28 -15.25 -4.95
CA HIS A 36 6.49 -15.57 -6.36
C HIS A 36 5.22 -15.46 -7.22
N THR A 37 4.06 -15.16 -6.61
CA THR A 37 2.78 -15.08 -7.33
C THR A 37 2.72 -13.82 -8.21
N PRO A 38 2.46 -13.94 -9.52
CA PRO A 38 2.24 -12.78 -10.38
C PRO A 38 1.10 -11.89 -9.89
N GLY A 39 1.37 -10.59 -9.79
CA GLY A 39 0.40 -9.63 -9.25
C GLY A 39 0.28 -9.64 -7.72
N ALA A 40 1.10 -10.40 -6.98
CA ALA A 40 1.29 -10.15 -5.55
C ALA A 40 2.15 -8.90 -5.36
N VAL A 41 1.71 -8.00 -4.47
CA VAL A 41 2.33 -6.69 -4.27
C VAL A 41 2.41 -6.33 -2.79
N LEU A 42 3.48 -5.63 -2.42
CA LEU A 42 3.47 -4.78 -1.25
C LEU A 42 2.91 -3.42 -1.65
N ARG A 43 1.76 -3.05 -1.09
CA ARG A 43 1.16 -1.72 -1.25
C ARG A 43 1.62 -0.83 -0.11
N LEU A 44 2.25 0.29 -0.44
CA LEU A 44 2.58 1.33 0.53
C LEU A 44 1.67 2.53 0.26
N SER A 45 1.03 3.06 1.30
CA SER A 45 0.17 4.24 1.20
C SER A 45 0.49 5.24 2.29
N VAL A 46 0.57 6.50 1.92
CA VAL A 46 0.83 7.61 2.85
C VAL A 46 -0.45 8.41 3.05
N TRP A 47 -0.73 8.69 4.32
CA TRP A 47 -1.91 9.42 4.78
C TRP A 47 -1.46 10.56 5.68
N ASN A 48 -2.11 11.71 5.55
CA ASN A 48 -2.04 12.79 6.52
C ASN A 48 -3.12 12.56 7.57
N GLU A 49 -2.71 12.16 8.77
CA GLU A 49 -3.63 11.89 9.88
C GLU A 49 -4.23 13.19 10.41
N GLY A 50 -5.56 13.27 10.39
CA GLY A 50 -6.28 14.44 10.88
C GLY A 50 -6.66 14.27 12.35
N THR A 51 -6.39 15.27 13.19
CA THR A 51 -6.77 15.21 14.62
C THR A 51 -8.28 15.25 14.83
N VAL A 52 -9.03 15.87 13.90
CA VAL A 52 -10.49 16.09 13.98
C VAL A 52 -11.20 15.68 12.70
N LYS A 53 -10.52 15.82 11.55
CA LYS A 53 -11.02 15.40 10.23
C LYS A 53 -10.51 14.00 9.92
N LYS A 54 -11.23 13.27 9.06
CA LYS A 54 -10.79 11.99 8.51
C LYS A 54 -9.42 12.14 7.83
N ASP A 55 -8.58 11.11 7.96
CA ASP A 55 -7.25 11.05 7.36
C ASP A 55 -7.29 11.32 5.85
N ASN A 56 -6.38 12.17 5.37
CA ASN A 56 -6.29 12.53 3.96
C ASN A 56 -5.21 11.71 3.26
N PHE A 57 -5.62 10.88 2.31
CA PHE A 57 -4.70 10.11 1.48
C PHE A 57 -3.83 11.01 0.59
N ILE A 58 -2.51 10.87 0.71
CA ILE A 58 -1.52 11.62 -0.09
C ILE A 58 -1.21 10.87 -1.38
N GLY A 59 -0.83 9.59 -1.27
CA GLY A 59 -0.38 8.79 -2.41
C GLY A 59 -0.08 7.34 -2.02
N GLU A 60 0.04 6.49 -3.02
CA GLU A 60 0.45 5.09 -2.84
C GLU A 60 1.45 4.66 -3.91
N CYS A 61 2.19 3.61 -3.59
CA CYS A 61 2.99 2.87 -4.56
C CYS A 61 2.84 1.36 -4.35
N PHE A 62 3.28 0.61 -5.35
CA PHE A 62 3.17 -0.84 -5.40
C PHE A 62 4.52 -1.41 -5.75
N ILE A 63 5.01 -2.33 -4.92
CA ILE A 63 6.24 -3.07 -5.15
C ILE A 63 5.83 -4.52 -5.44
N PRO A 64 5.99 -5.01 -6.68
CA PRO A 64 5.77 -6.42 -6.98
C PRO A 64 6.63 -7.30 -6.07
N LEU A 65 6.04 -8.31 -5.42
CA LEU A 65 6.83 -9.19 -4.55
C LEU A 65 7.83 -10.02 -5.36
N THR A 66 7.53 -10.27 -6.64
CA THR A 66 8.43 -10.96 -7.58
C THR A 66 9.68 -10.17 -7.93
N SER A 67 9.73 -8.86 -7.67
CA SER A 67 10.95 -8.04 -7.86
C SER A 67 11.80 -7.94 -6.60
N ILE A 68 11.40 -8.57 -5.49
CA ILE A 68 12.14 -8.52 -4.24
C ILE A 68 13.16 -9.65 -4.24
N GLU A 69 14.45 -9.30 -4.15
CA GLU A 69 15.51 -10.27 -4.02
C GLU A 69 15.54 -10.85 -2.60
N SER A 70 15.74 -12.17 -2.51
CA SER A 70 15.99 -12.81 -1.22
C SER A 70 17.34 -12.36 -0.67
N LEU A 71 17.36 -11.92 0.59
CA LEU A 71 18.61 -11.64 1.29
C LEU A 71 19.44 -12.92 1.38
N LYS A 72 20.67 -12.87 0.87
CA LYS A 72 21.63 -13.97 1.02
C LYS A 72 22.01 -14.10 2.51
N ASN A 73 22.28 -15.32 2.95
CA ASN A 73 22.74 -15.58 4.32
C ASN A 73 23.96 -14.70 4.64
N ARG A 74 23.88 -13.92 5.72
CA ARG A 74 24.84 -12.92 6.24
C ARG A 74 24.74 -11.48 5.68
N ALA A 75 23.91 -11.19 4.69
CA ALA A 75 23.68 -9.82 4.27
C ALA A 75 22.89 -9.05 5.35
N SER A 76 23.38 -7.89 5.78
CA SER A 76 22.60 -6.99 6.63
C SER A 76 21.55 -6.27 5.80
N ILE A 77 20.39 -5.96 6.38
CA ILE A 77 19.41 -5.04 5.76
C ILE A 77 20.06 -3.70 5.42
N ARG A 78 21.10 -3.29 6.16
CA ARG A 78 21.87 -2.06 5.91
C ARG A 78 22.69 -2.11 4.62
N ASP A 79 23.00 -3.31 4.13
CA ASP A 79 23.79 -3.52 2.91
C ASP A 79 22.90 -3.58 1.65
N VAL A 80 21.58 -3.50 1.83
CA VAL A 80 20.60 -3.51 0.74
C VAL A 80 20.51 -2.09 0.17
N PRO A 81 20.61 -1.92 -1.16
CA PRO A 81 20.47 -0.61 -1.78
C PRO A 81 19.08 0.00 -1.48
N VAL A 82 19.09 1.30 -1.17
CA VAL A 82 17.85 2.05 -0.97
C VAL A 82 17.10 2.14 -2.29
N SER A 83 15.81 1.79 -2.27
CA SER A 83 14.91 1.95 -3.41
C SER A 83 14.04 3.18 -3.21
N GLU A 84 14.17 4.17 -4.08
CA GLU A 84 13.29 5.33 -4.11
C GLU A 84 12.07 5.04 -4.99
N VAL A 85 10.87 5.21 -4.42
CA VAL A 85 9.63 4.94 -5.14
C VAL A 85 8.73 6.16 -5.09
N LEU A 86 8.34 6.65 -6.28
CA LEU A 86 7.39 7.74 -6.39
C LEU A 86 5.99 7.29 -5.92
N LEU A 87 5.46 8.01 -4.93
CA LEU A 87 4.06 7.90 -4.55
C LEU A 87 3.20 8.53 -5.64
N ARG A 88 2.24 7.77 -6.16
CA ARG A 88 1.29 8.27 -7.14
C ARG A 88 -0.02 8.57 -6.45
N ARG A 89 -0.52 9.79 -6.65
CA ARG A 89 -1.94 10.06 -6.45
C ARG A 89 -2.69 9.35 -7.57
N GLN A 90 -3.78 8.66 -7.24
CA GLN A 90 -4.51 7.90 -8.24
C GLN A 90 -4.94 8.80 -9.41
N ASN A 91 -4.45 8.48 -10.59
CA ASN A 91 -5.06 8.91 -11.84
C ASN A 91 -5.84 7.71 -12.39
N LYS A 92 -7.17 7.84 -12.48
CA LYS A 92 -8.05 6.77 -13.01
C LYS A 92 -7.60 6.31 -14.41
N ASN A 93 -6.96 7.20 -15.17
CA ASN A 93 -6.53 6.97 -16.55
C ASN A 93 -5.10 6.40 -16.66
N ALA A 94 -4.32 6.37 -15.58
CA ALA A 94 -2.94 5.89 -15.57
C ALA A 94 -2.70 4.93 -14.39
N GLN A 95 -3.29 3.74 -14.47
CA GLN A 95 -3.03 2.69 -13.48
C GLN A 95 -1.67 2.02 -13.76
N PRO A 96 -0.87 1.74 -12.72
CA PRO A 96 0.33 0.91 -12.86
C PRO A 96 0.01 -0.45 -13.52
N ARG A 97 0.93 -0.97 -14.36
CA ARG A 97 0.78 -2.28 -15.03
C ARG A 97 0.42 -3.42 -14.08
N VAL A 98 0.88 -3.35 -12.84
CA VAL A 98 0.58 -4.36 -11.82
C VAL A 98 -0.92 -4.51 -11.52
N PHE A 99 -1.73 -3.47 -11.76
CA PHE A 99 -3.19 -3.58 -11.61
C PHE A 99 -3.84 -4.50 -12.63
N GLU A 100 -3.30 -4.56 -13.84
CA GLU A 100 -3.81 -5.49 -14.85
C GLU A 100 -3.59 -6.94 -14.38
N LEU A 101 -2.42 -7.22 -13.82
CA LEU A 101 -2.10 -8.53 -13.24
C LEU A 101 -3.03 -8.86 -12.06
N ILE A 102 -3.23 -7.91 -11.14
CA ILE A 102 -4.13 -8.12 -9.98
C ILE A 102 -5.58 -8.34 -10.45
N ARG A 103 -6.07 -7.57 -11.42
CA ARG A 103 -7.42 -7.74 -11.98
C ARG A 103 -7.61 -9.08 -12.68
N ASN A 104 -6.61 -9.53 -13.43
CA ASN A 104 -6.66 -10.84 -14.07
C ASN A 104 -6.67 -11.96 -13.03
N ARG A 105 -5.86 -11.84 -11.97
CA ARG A 105 -5.82 -12.79 -10.86
C ARG A 105 -7.12 -12.81 -10.05
N ALA A 106 -7.74 -11.66 -9.83
CA ALA A 106 -9.01 -11.53 -9.11
C ALA A 106 -10.18 -12.32 -9.73
N LYS A 107 -10.06 -12.77 -10.99
CA LYS A 107 -11.06 -13.65 -11.64
C LYS A 107 -11.12 -15.05 -11.02
N PHE A 108 -10.05 -15.50 -10.35
CA PHE A 108 -9.93 -16.85 -9.78
C PHE A 108 -9.24 -16.90 -8.41
N ASP A 109 -8.78 -15.77 -7.87
CA ASP A 109 -8.13 -15.62 -6.56
C ASP A 109 -8.94 -14.63 -5.71
N GLN A 110 -9.58 -15.13 -4.65
CA GLN A 110 -10.41 -14.33 -3.76
C GLN A 110 -9.62 -13.25 -3.01
N GLU A 111 -8.35 -13.49 -2.67
CA GLU A 111 -7.52 -12.51 -1.98
C GLU A 111 -7.20 -11.32 -2.89
N ALA A 112 -6.96 -11.58 -4.18
CA ALA A 112 -6.77 -10.53 -5.17
C ALA A 112 -8.07 -9.71 -5.39
N ALA A 113 -9.24 -10.36 -5.38
CA ALA A 113 -10.52 -9.67 -5.47
C ALA A 113 -10.78 -8.78 -4.25
N LEU A 114 -10.61 -9.33 -3.04
CA LEU A 114 -10.75 -8.59 -1.78
C LEU A 114 -9.78 -7.41 -1.70
N PHE A 115 -8.55 -7.58 -2.17
CA PHE A 115 -7.57 -6.49 -2.23
C PHE A 115 -8.07 -5.31 -3.09
N LEU A 116 -8.63 -5.59 -4.27
CA LEU A 116 -9.16 -4.54 -5.14
C LEU A 116 -10.38 -3.85 -4.54
N GLU A 117 -11.28 -4.60 -3.90
CA GLU A 117 -12.47 -4.08 -3.23
C GLU A 117 -12.10 -3.21 -2.03
N GLN A 118 -11.24 -3.69 -1.13
CA GLN A 118 -10.79 -2.94 0.04
C GLN A 118 -10.11 -1.63 -0.37
N ARG A 119 -9.29 -1.67 -1.43
CA ARG A 119 -8.67 -0.48 -1.99
C ARG A 119 -9.71 0.47 -2.60
N ALA A 120 -10.70 -0.04 -3.35
CA ALA A 120 -11.77 0.78 -3.90
C ALA A 120 -12.57 1.46 -2.78
N TYR A 121 -12.98 0.72 -1.75
CA TYR A 121 -13.70 1.25 -0.59
C TYR A 121 -12.92 2.35 0.17
N ALA A 122 -11.63 2.08 0.44
CA ALA A 122 -10.74 3.07 1.07
C ALA A 122 -10.66 4.37 0.25
N MET A 123 -10.90 4.30 -1.06
CA MET A 123 -10.81 5.41 -2.00
C MET A 123 -12.18 6.02 -2.36
N GLU A 124 -13.29 5.29 -2.28
CA GLU A 124 -14.63 5.81 -2.57
C GLU A 124 -15.19 6.58 -1.38
N SER A 125 -14.90 6.12 -0.16
CA SER A 125 -15.15 6.86 1.08
C SER A 125 -14.39 8.21 1.17
N ARG A 126 -13.60 8.54 0.13
CA ARG A 126 -12.92 9.82 -0.13
C ARG A 126 -13.75 10.75 -1.02
N ASN A 127 -14.31 10.25 -2.13
CA ASN A 127 -14.97 11.08 -3.15
C ASN A 127 -16.27 11.73 -2.62
N GLU A 128 -17.05 11.01 -1.83
CA GLU A 128 -18.29 11.56 -1.25
C GLU A 128 -18.04 12.77 -0.34
N ASN A 129 -16.86 12.86 0.27
CA ASN A 129 -16.51 13.93 1.20
C ASN A 129 -15.85 15.13 0.50
N ASP A 130 -15.08 14.91 -0.57
CA ASP A 130 -14.58 16.00 -1.42
C ASP A 130 -15.74 16.74 -2.10
N VAL A 131 -16.77 16.02 -2.57
CA VAL A 131 -17.97 16.63 -3.17
C VAL A 131 -18.76 17.46 -2.14
N ARG A 132 -18.94 16.96 -0.92
CA ARG A 132 -19.60 17.71 0.18
C ARG A 132 -18.83 18.97 0.58
N ASN A 133 -17.50 18.92 0.62
CA ASN A 133 -16.70 20.10 0.94
C ASN A 133 -16.67 21.13 -0.21
N SER A 134 -16.74 20.70 -1.48
CA SER A 134 -16.82 21.60 -2.63
C SER A 134 -18.18 22.28 -2.83
N SER A 135 -19.24 21.75 -2.21
CA SER A 135 -20.59 22.34 -2.24
C SER A 135 -20.86 23.26 -1.04
N SER A 136 -19.87 23.44 -0.16
CA SER A 136 -19.92 24.29 1.04
C SER A 136 -19.06 25.56 0.93
N SER A 137 -18.57 25.89 -0.27
CA SER A 137 -17.73 27.05 -0.56
C SER A 137 -18.46 28.07 -1.41
#